data_AF-A0A971YY14-F1
#
_entry.id   AF-A0A971YY14-F1
#
_cell.length_a   1.000
_cell.length_b   1.000
_cell.length_c   1.000
_cell.angle_alpha   90.00
_cell.angle_beta   90.00
_cell.angle_gamma   90.00
#
_symmetry.space_group_name_H-M   'P 1'
#
loop_
_entity.id
_entity.type
_entity.pdbx_description
1 polymer ?
#
loop_
_entity_poly.entity_id
_entity_poly.type
_entity_poly.pdbx_seq_one_letter_code
_entity_poly.pdbx_strand_id
1 'polypeptide(L)' 'MVDLYQDFAKAKILLIASYEELLKAKIISEAQFEAILALLDELDTTPQSELIARLQAIFDRERGEQNE' A
#
# COMPACT_ATOMS: atom_id res chain seq x y z
N MET A 1 20.47 18.10 0.28
CA MET A 1 19.56 17.35 1.16
C MET A 1 18.52 16.71 0.28
N VAL A 2 18.30 15.40 0.41
CA VAL A 2 17.18 14.71 -0.23
C VAL A 2 15.93 15.08 0.58
N ASP A 3 14.92 15.66 -0.07
CA ASP A 3 13.66 15.98 0.58
C ASP A 3 12.80 14.71 0.63
N LEU A 4 12.91 14.00 1.75
CA LEU A 4 12.22 12.73 2.00
C LEU A 4 10.70 12.87 1.83
N TYR A 5 10.13 14.03 2.15
CA TYR A 5 8.70 14.28 1.97
C TYR A 5 8.32 14.39 0.49
N GLN A 6 9.14 15.06 -0.32
CA GLN A 6 8.91 15.13 -1.77
C GLN A 6 9.03 13.77 -2.44
N ASP A 7 9.99 12.95 -2.03
CA ASP A 7 10.17 11.63 -2.61
C ASP A 7 9.05 10.66 -2.18
N PHE A 8 8.55 10.80 -0.95
CA PHE A 8 7.35 10.10 -0.49
C PHE A 8 6.09 10.49 -1.29
N ALA A 9 5.87 11.80 -1.48
CA ALA A 9 4.75 12.30 -2.27
C ALA A 9 4.81 11.78 -3.72
N LYS A 10 6.00 11.77 -4.34
CA LYS A 10 6.20 11.17 -5.67
C LYS A 10 5.88 9.68 -5.67
N ALA A 11 6.33 8.92 -4.68
CA ALA A 11 6.04 7.50 -4.58
C ALA A 11 4.53 7.22 -4.47
N LYS A 12 3.81 8.00 -3.65
CA LYS A 12 2.34 7.89 -3.55
C LYS A 12 1.65 8.22 -4.87
N ILE A 13 2.07 9.28 -5.55
CA ILE A 13 1.52 9.67 -6.87
C ILE A 13 1.75 8.56 -7.90
N LEU A 14 2.96 8.00 -7.96
CA LEU A 14 3.28 6.90 -8.87
C LEU A 14 2.43 5.66 -8.58
N LEU A 15 2.28 5.29 -7.32
CA LEU A 15 1.42 4.18 -6.92
C LEU A 15 -0.03 4.39 -7.37
N ILE A 16 -0.56 5.61 -7.19
CA ILE A 16 -1.92 5.96 -7.63
C ILE A 16 -2.05 5.92 -9.16
N ALA A 17 -1.08 6.48 -9.88
CA ALA A 17 -1.09 6.47 -11.34
C ALA A 17 -1.02 5.04 -11.91
N SER A 18 -0.35 4.12 -11.22
CA SER A 18 -0.24 2.71 -11.61
C SER A 18 -1.42 1.84 -11.19
N TYR A 19 -2.42 2.37 -10.47
CA TYR A 19 -3.54 1.59 -9.93
C TYR A 19 -4.21 0.68 -10.97
N GLU A 20 -4.61 1.24 -12.11
CA GLU A 20 -5.32 0.46 -13.14
C GLU A 20 -4.45 -0.67 -13.71
N GLU A 21 -3.15 -0.43 -13.86
CA GLU A 21 -2.21 -1.42 -14.39
C GLU A 21 -1.99 -2.54 -13.38
N LEU A 22 -1.83 -2.19 -12.10
CA LEU A 22 -1.68 -3.15 -10.99
C LEU A 22 -2.92 -4.02 -10.83
N LEU A 23 -4.12 -3.43 -10.95
CA LEU A 23 -5.40 -4.14 -10.91
C LEU A 23 -5.56 -5.08 -12.11
N LYS A 24 -5.29 -4.59 -13.34
CA LYS A 24 -5.36 -5.41 -14.57
C LYS A 24 -4.37 -6.57 -14.54
N ALA A 25 -3.19 -6.36 -13.97
CA ALA A 25 -2.17 -7.39 -13.78
C ALA A 25 -2.46 -8.34 -12.60
N LYS A 26 -3.55 -8.11 -11.84
CA LYS A 26 -3.90 -8.86 -10.62
C LYS A 26 -2.76 -8.92 -9.59
N ILE A 27 -1.94 -7.88 -9.55
CA ILE A 27 -0.86 -7.75 -8.56
C ILE A 27 -1.44 -7.34 -7.21
N ILE A 28 -2.46 -6.49 -7.23
CA ILE A 28 -3.23 -6.07 -6.07
C ILE A 28 -4.72 -6.06 -6.41
N SER A 29 -5.58 -6.20 -5.40
CA SER A 29 -6.99 -5.86 -5.53
C SER A 29 -7.29 -4.41 -5.18
N GLU A 30 -8.51 -3.97 -5.49
CA GLU A 30 -9.02 -2.65 -5.11
C GLU A 30 -8.99 -2.45 -3.59
N ALA A 31 -9.41 -3.45 -2.81
CA ALA A 31 -9.38 -3.39 -1.35
C ALA A 31 -7.94 -3.29 -0.80
N GLN A 32 -7.00 -4.05 -1.38
CA GLN A 32 -5.59 -3.95 -1.00
C GLN A 32 -5.01 -2.58 -1.33
N PHE A 33 -5.34 -2.03 -2.49
CA PHE A 33 -4.89 -0.71 -2.91
C PHE A 33 -5.38 0.39 -1.95
N GLU A 34 -6.67 0.40 -1.63
CA GLU A 34 -7.24 1.35 -0.66
C GLU A 34 -6.58 1.23 0.71
N ALA A 35 -6.35 0.01 1.19
CA ALA A 35 -5.69 -0.23 2.47
C ALA A 35 -4.23 0.24 2.48
N ILE A 36 -3.51 0.08 1.37
CA ILE A 36 -2.14 0.58 1.22
C ILE A 36 -2.15 2.12 1.23
N LEU A 37 -3.09 2.77 0.53
CA LEU A 37 -3.19 4.23 0.55
C LEU A 37 -3.46 4.78 1.95
N ALA A 38 -4.39 4.17 2.69
CA ALA A 38 -4.68 4.54 4.07
C ALA A 38 -3.44 4.37 4.97
N LEU A 39 -2.69 3.28 4.79
CA LEU A 39 -1.45 3.04 5.53
C LEU A 39 -0.36 4.08 5.22
N LEU A 40 -0.27 4.54 3.97
CA LEU A 40 0.66 5.60 3.57
C LEU A 40 0.28 6.96 4.17
N ASP A 41 -1.00 7.23 4.38
CA ASP A 41 -1.45 8.47 5.03
C ASP A 41 -1.11 8.54 6.53
N GLU A 42 -0.90 7.39 7.17
CA GLU A 42 -0.54 7.30 8.59
C GLU A 42 0.98 7.19 8.83
N LEU A 43 1.80 7.21 7.76
CA LEU A 43 3.23 6.87 7.81
C LEU A 43 4.08 7.78 8.70
N ASP A 44 3.68 9.05 8.85
CA ASP A 44 4.34 10.02 9.73
C ASP A 44 4.02 9.79 11.22
N THR A 45 2.97 9.03 11.52
CA THR A 45 2.43 8.87 12.88
C THR A 45 2.49 7.45 13.41
N THR A 46 2.67 6.45 12.54
CA THR A 46 2.65 5.04 12.91
C THR A 46 4.08 4.49 13.01
N PRO A 47 4.44 3.80 14.11
CA PRO A 47 5.73 3.14 14.24
C PRO A 47 6.01 2.14 13.12
N GLN A 48 7.27 2.05 12.66
CA GLN A 48 7.66 1.18 11.56
C GLN A 48 7.24 -0.30 11.75
N SER A 49 7.32 -0.82 12.98
CA SER A 49 6.90 -2.20 13.28
C SER A 49 5.41 -2.44 13.04
N GLU A 50 4.59 -1.44 13.31
CA GLU A 50 3.14 -1.51 13.11
C GLU A 50 2.78 -1.33 11.62
N LEU A 51 3.49 -0.45 10.91
CA LEU A 51 3.38 -0.33 9.45
C LEU A 51 3.65 -1.66 8.75
N ILE A 52 4.72 -2.35 9.13
CA ILE A 52 5.07 -3.67 8.55
C ILE A 52 3.99 -4.71 8.83
N ALA A 53 3.50 -4.78 10.08
CA ALA A 53 2.46 -5.74 10.45
C ALA A 53 1.14 -5.51 9.69
N ARG A 54 0.72 -4.24 9.55
CA ARG A 54 -0.48 -3.87 8.79
C ARG A 54 -0.32 -4.15 7.30
N LEU A 55 0.86 -3.86 6.73
CA LEU A 55 1.15 -4.17 5.33
C LEU A 55 1.09 -5.68 5.06
N GLN A 56 1.67 -6.49 5.95
CA GLN A 56 1.59 -7.96 5.85
C GLN A 56 0.14 -8.44 5.91
N ALA A 57 -0.66 -7.90 6.83
CA ALA A 57 -2.08 -8.27 6.96
C ALA A 57 -2.88 -7.95 5.69
N ILE A 58 -2.57 -6.87 4.97
CA ILE A 58 -3.22 -6.52 3.69
C ILE A 58 -2.99 -7.62 2.65
N PHE A 59 -1.76 -8.12 2.53
CA PHE A 59 -1.42 -9.16 1.55
C PHE A 59 -1.86 -10.56 1.97
N ASP A 60 -1.88 -10.86 3.28
CA ASP A 60 -2.31 -12.17 3.78
C ASP A 60 -3.83 -12.39 3.70
N ARG A 61 -4.62 -11.31 3.81
CA ARG A 61 -6.10 -11.39 3.82
C ARG A 61 -6.68 -11.99 2.54
N GLU A 62 -6.10 -11.66 1.38
CA GLU A 62 -6.53 -12.25 0.11
C GLU A 62 -6.07 -13.70 -0.09
N ARG A 63 -5.00 -14.12 0.59
CA ARG A 63 -4.53 -15.50 0.54
C ARG A 63 -5.43 -16.45 1.36
N GLY A 64 -6.14 -15.91 2.35
CA GLY A 64 -7.15 -16.62 3.12
C GLY A 64 -8.44 -16.84 2.33
N GLU A 65 -8.90 -15.82 1.60
CA GLU A 65 -10.18 -15.85 0.87
C GLU A 65 -10.17 -16.72 -0.41
N GLN A 66 -8.99 -17.09 -0.94
CA GLN A 66 -8.88 -17.99 -2.09
C GLN A 66 -8.88 -19.51 -1.73
N ASN A 67 -8.98 -19.86 -0.44
CA ASN A 67 -8.93 -21.25 0.05
C ASN A 67 -10.23 -21.77 0.67
N GLU A 68 -11.36 -21.05 0.51
CA GLU A 68 -12.72 -21.50 0.86
C GLU A 68 -13.58 -21.68 -0.39
#